data_AF-A0A7M7PUC5-F1
#
_entry.id   AF-A0A7M7PUC5-F1
#
_cell.length_a   1.000
_cell.length_b   1.000
_cell.length_c   1.000
_cell.angle_alpha   90.00
_cell.angle_beta   90.00
_cell.angle_gamma   90.00
#
_symmetry.space_group_name_H-M   'P 1'
#
loop_
_entity.id
_entity.type
_entity.pdbx_description
1 polymer ?
#
loop_
_entity_poly.entity_id
_entity_poly.type
_entity_poly.pdbx_seq_one_letter_code
_entity_poly.pdbx_strand_id
1 'polypeptide(L)'
;MLNMGVRAVAIDNWWCDDAMRVAHLGTQLALGCGKFNVLFADVIADIGQWMHEPGNENEFIRITLDEKYDQGHDAEVNGPLERYLGHDEILSPADLRDTYRGLWPTLRRMKEDGKRVVVVSSDDTLHQGKYIHAKRCESFPFNEFTNYPLCGGKTDSNCRRFRGDATHYIFDVIYDGPTANGAITDLSEMVKCRINLPATDMVTPQLMMTGVYTWAYGEPSIQLDEDSCVMLNHADFRWYTSPDCDQSLSYACQSSTDPNDWLVSESTGPYDVTRDLCPIGYKFSLPHNGFRQQKLKEAMKGSSVWLNLTPWLTGNFPITDAPLTSPLGNFANYLRTFYPALLSSIAYFVF
;
A
#
# COMPACT_ATOMS: atom_id res chain seq x y z
N MET A 1 -8.12 2.80 8.91
CA MET A 1 -7.28 2.81 7.68
C MET A 1 -6.76 1.43 7.32
N LEU A 2 -6.17 0.69 8.26
CA LEU A 2 -5.59 -0.64 7.98
C LEU A 2 -6.62 -1.66 7.46
N ASN A 3 -7.85 -1.63 8.00
CA ASN A 3 -8.99 -2.41 7.45
C ASN A 3 -9.39 -2.07 6.01
N MET A 4 -8.95 -0.93 5.46
CA MET A 4 -9.18 -0.57 4.06
C MET A 4 -8.06 -1.07 3.13
N GLY A 5 -7.11 -1.86 3.64
CA GLY A 5 -5.98 -2.39 2.87
C GLY A 5 -4.72 -1.49 2.87
N VAL A 6 -4.73 -0.38 3.61
CA VAL A 6 -3.52 0.44 3.80
C VAL A 6 -2.47 -0.36 4.59
N ARG A 7 -1.23 -0.40 4.10
CA ARG A 7 -0.10 -1.11 4.74
C ARG A 7 1.11 -0.23 5.02
N ALA A 8 1.00 1.04 4.68
CA ALA A 8 1.99 2.02 5.05
C ALA A 8 1.30 3.29 5.57
N VAL A 9 1.80 3.84 6.66
CA VAL A 9 1.22 5.02 7.33
C VAL A 9 2.31 6.04 7.62
N ALA A 10 1.98 7.33 7.55
CA ALA A 10 2.84 8.41 8.02
C ALA A 10 2.28 9.00 9.30
N ILE A 11 3.16 9.29 10.24
CA ILE A 11 2.83 9.86 11.54
C ILE A 11 3.74 11.06 11.76
N ASP A 12 3.12 12.23 11.93
CA ASP A 12 3.81 13.47 12.22
C ASP A 12 3.92 13.61 13.74
N ASN A 13 5.03 13.14 14.31
CA ASN A 13 5.25 13.15 15.74
C ASN A 13 5.89 14.47 16.23
N TRP A 14 5.29 15.06 17.27
CA TRP A 14 5.69 16.33 17.86
C TRP A 14 5.72 16.26 19.38
N TRP A 15 6.78 16.80 19.98
CA TRP A 15 6.86 16.99 21.42
C TRP A 15 6.18 18.30 21.83
N CYS A 16 5.08 18.20 22.56
CA CYS A 16 4.37 19.35 23.09
C CYS A 16 3.51 18.97 24.30
N ASP A 17 3.30 19.92 25.21
CA ASP A 17 2.57 19.69 26.47
C ASP A 17 3.07 18.43 27.23
N ASP A 18 4.40 18.35 27.38
CA ASP A 18 5.13 17.29 28.09
C ASP A 18 4.87 15.86 27.58
N ALA A 19 4.52 15.71 26.29
CA ALA A 19 4.32 14.41 25.67
C ALA A 19 4.63 14.41 24.17
N MET A 20 4.94 13.23 23.62
CA MET A 20 5.00 13.00 22.18
C MET A 20 3.59 12.79 21.63
N ARG A 21 3.18 13.62 20.67
CA ARG A 21 1.82 13.70 20.11
C ARG A 21 1.84 13.61 18.60
N VAL A 22 0.68 13.38 18.00
CA VAL A 22 0.50 13.42 16.55
C VAL A 22 -0.16 14.74 16.15
N ALA A 23 0.57 15.56 15.40
CA ALA A 23 0.11 16.87 14.94
C ALA A 23 0.75 17.19 13.59
N HIS A 24 -0.02 17.73 12.65
CA HIS A 24 0.54 18.20 11.39
C HIS A 24 0.80 19.70 11.49
N LEU A 25 2.07 20.10 11.44
CA LEU A 25 2.51 21.48 11.55
C LEU A 25 3.35 21.86 10.33
N GLY A 26 3.09 23.04 9.75
CA GLY A 26 3.87 23.54 8.61
C GLY A 26 5.19 24.23 9.02
N THR A 27 5.45 24.39 10.32
CA THR A 27 6.64 25.07 10.85
C THR A 27 7.40 24.21 11.85
N GLN A 28 8.61 24.63 12.23
CA GLN A 28 9.36 24.03 13.34
C GLN A 28 8.82 24.42 14.73
N LEU A 29 7.87 25.35 14.79
CA LEU A 29 7.23 25.76 16.04
C LEU A 29 6.07 24.80 16.34
N ALA A 30 5.97 24.33 17.58
CA ALA A 30 4.88 23.46 18.05
C ALA A 30 3.52 24.20 18.19
N LEU A 31 3.28 25.24 17.39
CA LEU A 31 2.04 26.03 17.40
C LEU A 31 0.91 25.21 16.75
N GLY A 32 -0.05 24.77 17.54
CA GLY A 32 -1.12 23.86 17.09
C GLY A 32 -0.93 22.41 17.54
N CYS A 33 0.14 22.13 18.28
CA CYS A 33 0.32 20.90 19.04
C CYS A 33 0.01 21.15 20.51
N GLY A 34 -0.87 20.35 21.10
CA GLY A 34 -1.12 20.38 22.53
C GLY A 34 -1.97 19.22 23.03
N LYS A 35 -2.52 19.35 24.25
CA LYS A 35 -3.31 18.30 24.94
C LYS A 35 -4.52 17.76 24.16
N PHE A 36 -5.00 18.49 23.16
CA PHE A 36 -6.10 18.07 22.29
C PHE A 36 -5.65 17.14 21.15
N ASN A 37 -4.34 17.07 20.86
CA ASN A 37 -3.77 16.10 19.92
C ASN A 37 -3.61 14.74 20.60
N VAL A 38 -3.80 13.67 19.83
CA VAL A 38 -3.61 12.30 20.31
C VAL A 38 -2.15 12.05 20.66
N LEU A 39 -1.92 11.14 21.61
CA LEU A 39 -0.56 10.72 21.94
C LEU A 39 -0.01 9.84 20.82
N PHE A 40 1.28 10.02 20.52
CA PHE A 40 2.00 9.11 19.62
C PHE A 40 1.91 7.67 20.12
N ALA A 41 2.06 7.47 21.43
CA ALA A 41 1.97 6.15 22.06
C ALA A 41 0.62 5.47 21.82
N ASP A 42 -0.49 6.22 21.83
CA ASP A 42 -1.83 5.67 21.59
C ASP A 42 -1.99 5.24 20.14
N VAL A 43 -1.48 6.02 19.18
CA VAL A 43 -1.51 5.65 17.74
C VAL A 43 -0.70 4.38 17.48
N ILE A 44 0.47 4.24 18.10
CA ILE A 44 1.29 3.02 17.99
C ILE A 44 0.61 1.84 18.69
N ALA A 45 -0.07 2.06 19.82
CA ALA A 45 -0.87 1.04 20.50
C ALA A 45 -2.01 0.52 19.62
N ASP A 46 -2.74 1.41 18.94
CA ASP A 46 -3.83 1.05 18.02
C ASP A 46 -3.32 0.20 16.84
N ILE A 47 -2.15 0.56 16.28
CA ILE A 47 -1.52 -0.23 15.20
C ILE A 47 -1.10 -1.61 15.73
N GLY A 48 -0.45 -1.66 16.89
CA GLY A 48 -0.03 -2.90 17.53
C GLY A 48 -1.21 -3.83 17.79
N GLN A 49 -2.27 -3.30 18.42
CA GLN A 49 -3.51 -4.05 18.66
C GLN A 49 -4.06 -4.64 17.36
N TRP A 50 -4.21 -3.84 16.30
CA TRP A 50 -4.70 -4.33 15.00
C TRP A 50 -3.80 -5.44 14.45
N MET A 51 -2.48 -5.29 14.51
CA MET A 51 -1.55 -6.30 14.01
C MET A 51 -1.64 -7.63 14.77
N HIS A 52 -2.02 -7.61 16.05
CA HIS A 52 -2.13 -8.81 16.89
C HIS A 52 -3.55 -9.38 16.95
N GLU A 53 -4.50 -8.81 16.21
CA GLU A 53 -5.84 -9.39 16.06
C GLU A 53 -5.80 -10.67 15.20
N PRO A 54 -6.61 -11.70 15.54
CA PRO A 54 -6.74 -12.90 14.73
C PRO A 54 -7.12 -12.56 13.28
N GLY A 55 -6.43 -13.17 12.32
CA GLY A 55 -6.59 -12.90 10.88
C GLY A 55 -5.59 -11.92 10.29
N ASN A 56 -4.87 -11.16 11.13
CA ASN A 56 -3.86 -10.20 10.67
C ASN A 56 -2.43 -10.74 10.78
N GLU A 57 -2.21 -12.00 11.14
CA GLU A 57 -0.90 -12.59 11.45
C GLU A 57 0.09 -12.52 10.28
N ASN A 58 -0.44 -12.45 9.06
CA ASN A 58 0.35 -12.37 7.83
C ASN A 58 0.60 -10.94 7.34
N GLU A 59 0.07 -9.94 8.05
CA GLU A 59 0.11 -8.55 7.63
C GLU A 59 1.45 -7.89 7.95
N PHE A 60 1.81 -6.94 7.09
CA PHE A 60 3.05 -6.17 7.17
C PHE A 60 2.75 -4.68 7.19
N ILE A 61 3.33 -3.94 8.13
CA ILE A 61 3.12 -2.50 8.26
C ILE A 61 4.43 -1.74 8.11
N ARG A 62 4.42 -0.71 7.26
CA ARG A 62 5.49 0.29 7.17
C ARG A 62 5.04 1.59 7.81
N ILE A 63 5.75 2.05 8.84
CA ILE A 63 5.50 3.33 9.50
C ILE A 63 6.56 4.33 9.01
N THR A 64 6.13 5.46 8.43
CA THR A 64 6.98 6.64 8.23
C THR A 64 6.79 7.58 9.42
N LEU A 65 7.86 7.99 10.07
CA LEU A 65 7.87 9.10 11.01
C LEU A 65 8.21 10.37 10.23
N ASP A 66 7.28 11.33 10.17
CA ASP A 66 7.46 12.63 9.50
C ASP A 66 7.83 13.71 10.52
N GLU A 67 8.85 13.41 11.32
CA GLU A 67 9.41 14.38 12.25
C GLU A 67 10.27 15.40 11.49
N LYS A 68 9.99 16.69 11.68
CA LYS A 68 10.70 17.76 10.96
C LYS A 68 12.15 17.97 11.41
N TYR A 69 12.48 17.58 12.64
CA TYR A 69 13.81 17.67 13.24
C TYR A 69 13.88 16.84 14.52
N ASP A 70 15.07 16.48 14.99
CA ASP A 70 15.24 15.76 16.26
C ASP A 70 14.82 16.62 17.47
N GLN A 71 13.74 16.22 18.14
CA GLN A 71 13.21 16.90 19.32
C GLN A 71 13.86 16.42 20.64
N GLY A 72 14.78 15.44 20.61
CA GLY A 72 15.53 14.97 21.79
C GLY A 72 14.79 13.99 22.71
N HIS A 73 13.64 13.48 22.26
CA HIS A 73 12.72 12.62 23.04
C HIS A 73 12.73 11.18 22.55
N ASP A 74 13.93 10.59 22.48
CA ASP A 74 14.16 9.25 21.92
C ASP A 74 13.37 8.15 22.63
N ALA A 75 13.20 8.26 23.95
CA ALA A 75 12.52 7.25 24.75
C ALA A 75 11.00 7.24 24.46
N GLU A 76 10.44 8.41 24.20
CA GLU A 76 9.03 8.61 23.93
C GLU A 76 8.64 8.23 22.50
N VAL A 77 9.63 8.08 21.60
CA VAL A 77 9.44 7.47 20.27
C VAL A 77 9.76 5.98 20.29
N ASN A 78 10.93 5.56 20.78
CA ASN A 78 11.34 4.16 20.75
C ASN A 78 10.55 3.27 21.73
N GLY A 79 10.14 3.82 22.87
CA GLY A 79 9.42 3.08 23.91
C GLY A 79 8.07 2.53 23.43
N PRO A 80 7.19 3.35 22.84
CA PRO A 80 5.94 2.86 22.27
C PRO A 80 6.12 1.85 21.14
N LEU A 81 7.10 2.04 20.25
CA LEU A 81 7.40 1.08 19.17
C LEU A 81 7.72 -0.30 19.75
N GLU A 82 8.65 -0.37 20.70
CA GLU A 82 9.04 -1.60 21.38
C GLU A 82 7.89 -2.25 22.14
N ARG A 83 7.14 -1.44 22.89
CA ARG A 83 6.08 -1.92 23.77
C ARG A 83 4.89 -2.52 23.02
N TYR A 84 4.44 -1.86 21.96
CA TYR A 84 3.17 -2.20 21.32
C TYR A 84 3.33 -2.93 19.99
N LEU A 85 4.43 -2.73 19.25
CA LEU A 85 4.67 -3.46 18.01
C LEU A 85 5.52 -4.72 18.25
N GLY A 86 6.31 -4.74 19.33
CA GLY A 86 7.18 -5.85 19.70
C GLY A 86 8.60 -5.70 19.15
N HIS A 87 9.59 -5.85 20.02
CA HIS A 87 11.02 -5.80 19.67
C HIS A 87 11.37 -6.74 18.51
N ASP A 88 10.89 -7.98 18.59
CA ASP A 88 11.23 -9.03 17.64
C ASP A 88 10.49 -8.89 16.30
N GLU A 89 9.34 -8.21 16.25
CA GLU A 89 8.54 -8.04 15.03
C GLU A 89 9.01 -6.85 14.17
N ILE A 90 9.70 -5.89 14.78
CA ILE A 90 10.29 -4.77 14.05
C ILE A 90 11.59 -5.24 13.39
N LEU A 91 11.72 -5.02 12.07
CA LEU A 91 13.02 -5.09 11.42
C LEU A 91 13.83 -3.85 11.80
N SER A 92 14.78 -4.00 12.72
CA SER A 92 15.65 -2.92 13.18
C SER A 92 16.84 -2.68 12.25
N PRO A 93 17.52 -1.53 12.36
CA PRO A 93 18.83 -1.33 11.73
C PRO A 93 19.89 -2.37 12.16
N ALA A 94 19.82 -2.86 13.40
CA ALA A 94 20.71 -3.91 13.89
C ALA A 94 20.44 -5.25 13.18
N ASP A 95 19.16 -5.66 13.04
CA ASP A 95 18.79 -6.86 12.29
C ASP A 95 19.33 -6.80 10.85
N LEU A 96 19.14 -5.64 10.19
CA LEU A 96 19.61 -5.45 8.82
C LEU A 96 21.13 -5.64 8.72
N ARG A 97 21.90 -5.05 9.64
CA ARG A 97 23.37 -5.15 9.68
C ARG A 97 23.83 -6.57 10.00
N ASP A 98 23.30 -7.16 11.07
CA ASP A 98 23.87 -8.34 11.71
C ASP A 98 23.31 -9.64 11.12
N THR A 99 22.01 -9.68 10.84
CA THR A 99 21.32 -10.85 10.29
C THR A 99 21.34 -10.85 8.77
N TYR A 100 21.01 -9.71 8.16
CA TYR A 100 20.86 -9.62 6.70
C TYR A 100 22.07 -9.01 5.99
N ARG A 101 23.17 -8.76 6.70
CA ARG A 101 24.46 -8.29 6.15
C ARG A 101 24.34 -7.00 5.33
N GLY A 102 23.46 -6.11 5.78
CA GLY A 102 23.15 -4.83 5.12
C GLY A 102 22.19 -4.94 3.93
N LEU A 103 21.74 -6.14 3.56
CA LEU A 103 20.82 -6.35 2.44
C LEU A 103 19.38 -6.40 2.95
N TRP A 104 18.48 -5.75 2.25
CA TRP A 104 17.08 -5.79 2.63
C TRP A 104 16.45 -7.14 2.30
N PRO A 105 15.85 -7.85 3.27
CA PRO A 105 15.17 -9.10 3.01
C PRO A 105 13.91 -8.88 2.17
N THR A 106 13.50 -9.94 1.47
CA THR A 106 12.17 -9.99 0.84
C THR A 106 11.07 -10.05 1.90
N LEU A 107 9.86 -9.60 1.61
CA LEU A 107 8.71 -9.72 2.53
C LEU A 107 8.48 -11.16 3.01
N ARG A 108 8.64 -12.14 2.11
CA ARG A 108 8.57 -13.56 2.47
C ARG A 108 9.62 -13.93 3.53
N ARG A 109 10.87 -13.51 3.32
CA ARG A 109 11.95 -13.78 4.27
C ARG A 109 11.72 -13.07 5.61
N MET A 110 11.23 -11.83 5.58
CA MET A 110 10.86 -11.10 6.78
C MET A 110 9.81 -11.86 7.58
N LYS A 111 8.75 -12.33 6.92
CA LYS A 111 7.69 -13.13 7.55
C LYS A 111 8.23 -14.44 8.15
N GLU A 112 9.09 -15.16 7.44
CA GLU A 112 9.75 -16.37 7.96
C GLU A 112 10.56 -16.11 9.24
N ASP A 113 11.17 -14.93 9.33
CA ASP A 113 11.97 -14.49 10.48
C ASP A 113 11.12 -13.75 11.54
N GLY A 114 9.79 -13.76 11.42
CA GLY A 114 8.87 -13.11 12.38
C GLY A 114 8.82 -11.59 12.27
N LYS A 115 9.48 -10.99 11.28
CA LYS A 115 9.48 -9.53 11.04
C LYS A 115 8.23 -9.09 10.29
N ARG A 116 7.48 -8.15 10.87
CA ARG A 116 6.18 -7.66 10.37
C ARG A 116 6.08 -6.13 10.32
N VAL A 117 7.05 -5.41 10.90
CA VAL A 117 7.07 -3.95 10.90
C VAL A 117 8.39 -3.41 10.38
N VAL A 118 8.31 -2.34 9.58
CA VAL A 118 9.46 -1.47 9.27
C VAL A 118 9.10 -0.04 9.62
N VAL A 119 9.95 0.59 10.43
CA VAL A 119 9.84 2.02 10.75
C VAL A 119 10.93 2.78 10.00
N VAL A 120 10.55 3.86 9.33
CA VAL A 120 11.50 4.72 8.59
C VAL A 120 11.25 6.19 8.91
N SER A 121 12.29 7.00 8.86
CA SER A 121 12.20 8.45 9.01
C SER A 121 11.99 9.15 7.67
N SER A 122 11.25 10.27 7.64
CA SER A 122 11.19 11.18 6.49
C SER A 122 12.43 12.07 6.39
N ASP A 123 13.04 12.49 7.50
CA ASP A 123 14.06 13.56 7.52
C ASP A 123 15.31 13.22 8.36
N ASP A 124 15.73 11.95 8.29
CA ASP A 124 16.97 11.42 8.87
C ASP A 124 17.09 11.46 10.41
N THR A 125 16.03 11.86 11.14
CA THR A 125 15.95 11.60 12.58
C THR A 125 15.72 10.12 12.84
N LEU A 126 16.71 9.43 13.43
CA LEU A 126 16.70 7.98 13.62
C LEU A 126 16.48 7.51 15.06
N HIS A 127 16.35 8.44 16.01
CA HIS A 127 16.26 8.18 17.46
C HIS A 127 17.20 7.07 17.94
N GLN A 128 18.50 7.37 17.92
CA GLN A 128 19.59 6.45 18.31
C GLN A 128 19.77 5.24 17.37
N GLY A 129 19.04 5.17 16.25
CA GLY A 129 19.11 4.06 15.31
C GLY A 129 18.62 2.74 15.89
N LYS A 130 17.75 2.77 16.91
CA LYS A 130 17.25 1.57 17.59
C LYS A 130 16.29 0.78 16.69
N TYR A 131 15.26 1.44 16.17
CA TYR A 131 14.21 0.81 15.35
C TYR A 131 14.00 1.44 13.98
N ILE A 132 14.51 2.66 13.78
CA ILE A 132 14.13 3.51 12.66
C ILE A 132 15.22 3.51 11.60
N HIS A 133 14.83 3.22 10.36
CA HIS A 133 15.71 3.29 9.19
C HIS A 133 15.64 4.67 8.53
N ALA A 134 16.71 5.06 7.83
CA ALA A 134 16.68 6.24 6.96
C ALA A 134 15.69 6.06 5.79
N LYS A 135 15.18 7.18 5.25
CA LYS A 135 14.34 7.16 4.05
C LYS A 135 15.08 6.51 2.88
N ARG A 136 14.32 5.80 2.04
CA ARG A 136 14.85 5.17 0.80
C ARG A 136 14.13 5.56 -0.47
N CYS A 137 13.06 6.35 -0.34
CA CYS A 137 12.28 6.82 -1.47
C CYS A 137 12.41 8.34 -1.55
N GLU A 138 12.82 8.82 -2.71
CA GLU A 138 12.78 10.25 -3.00
C GLU A 138 11.32 10.69 -3.03
N SER A 139 11.06 11.85 -2.44
CA SER A 139 9.69 12.26 -2.16
C SER A 139 9.38 13.63 -2.76
N PHE A 140 8.32 13.67 -3.56
CA PHE A 140 7.90 14.81 -4.37
C PHE A 140 6.47 15.22 -4.02
N PRO A 141 6.08 16.49 -4.17
CA PRO A 141 4.67 16.87 -4.15
C PRO A 141 3.93 16.26 -5.34
N PHE A 142 2.64 15.97 -5.18
CA PHE A 142 1.81 15.36 -6.23
C PHE A 142 1.74 16.20 -7.50
N ASN A 143 1.86 17.54 -7.41
CA ASN A 143 1.86 18.42 -8.58
C ASN A 143 3.02 18.17 -9.55
N GLU A 144 4.08 17.47 -9.12
CA GLU A 144 5.19 17.06 -9.98
C GLU A 144 4.98 15.67 -10.61
N PHE A 145 3.93 14.94 -10.22
CA PHE A 145 3.59 13.66 -10.83
C PHE A 145 3.13 13.87 -12.28
N THR A 146 3.63 13.01 -13.17
CA THR A 146 3.17 12.93 -14.55
C THR A 146 2.61 11.54 -14.82
N ASN A 147 1.52 11.47 -15.56
CA ASN A 147 0.85 10.23 -15.89
C ASN A 147 1.74 9.29 -16.73
N TYR A 148 1.28 8.05 -16.88
CA TYR A 148 1.92 7.11 -17.79
C TYR A 148 1.98 7.70 -19.23
N PRO A 149 3.10 7.56 -19.98
CA PRO A 149 4.26 6.72 -19.67
C PRO A 149 5.40 7.41 -18.90
N LEU A 150 5.31 8.71 -18.63
CA LEU A 150 6.39 9.46 -17.99
C LEU A 150 6.52 9.16 -16.49
N CYS A 151 5.39 8.89 -15.82
CA CYS A 151 5.34 8.34 -14.47
C CYS A 151 6.14 9.10 -13.41
N GLY A 152 6.22 10.43 -13.53
CA GLY A 152 7.02 11.28 -12.63
C GLY A 152 8.50 10.87 -12.57
N GLY A 153 9.05 10.34 -13.68
CA GLY A 153 10.44 9.89 -13.75
C GLY A 153 10.72 8.61 -12.94
N LYS A 154 9.70 7.77 -12.71
CA LYS A 154 9.86 6.41 -12.16
C LYS A 154 10.61 5.51 -13.15
N THR A 155 11.56 4.73 -12.65
CA THR A 155 12.30 3.68 -13.38
C THR A 155 12.21 2.34 -12.63
N ASP A 156 12.87 1.28 -13.13
CA ASP A 156 12.95 0.02 -12.40
C ASP A 156 13.81 0.11 -11.12
N SER A 157 14.78 1.03 -11.07
CA SER A 157 15.77 1.10 -9.99
C SER A 157 15.48 2.12 -8.89
N ASN A 158 14.70 3.16 -9.17
CA ASN A 158 14.43 4.21 -8.18
C ASN A 158 13.17 3.93 -7.35
N CYS A 159 13.15 4.43 -6.12
CA CYS A 159 11.93 4.48 -5.32
C CYS A 159 11.34 5.89 -5.33
N ARG A 160 10.04 6.01 -5.64
CA ARG A 160 9.32 7.31 -5.69
C ARG A 160 8.18 7.33 -4.68
N ARG A 161 8.12 8.40 -3.88
CA ARG A 161 6.97 8.79 -3.04
C ARG A 161 6.39 10.09 -3.61
N PHE A 162 5.09 10.13 -3.85
CA PHE A 162 4.39 11.35 -4.24
C PHE A 162 3.39 11.71 -3.16
N ARG A 163 3.50 12.92 -2.60
CA ARG A 163 2.73 13.39 -1.46
C ARG A 163 1.58 14.27 -1.90
N GLY A 164 0.39 13.90 -1.47
CA GLY A 164 -0.75 14.79 -1.42
C GLY A 164 -0.47 15.93 -0.44
N ASP A 165 -1.08 17.08 -0.72
CA ASP A 165 -1.12 18.22 0.20
C ASP A 165 -2.52 18.82 0.17
N ALA A 166 -3.49 18.01 0.56
CA ALA A 166 -4.89 18.41 0.62
C ALA A 166 -5.15 19.29 1.84
N THR A 167 -4.31 19.27 2.88
CA THR A 167 -4.52 20.07 4.09
C THR A 167 -3.88 21.44 3.96
N HIS A 168 -4.69 22.50 3.85
CA HIS A 168 -4.16 23.85 3.78
C HIS A 168 -4.12 24.52 5.16
N TYR A 169 -2.97 25.13 5.45
CA TYR A 169 -2.72 25.90 6.66
C TYR A 169 -2.36 27.34 6.30
N ILE A 170 -3.19 28.29 6.73
CA ILE A 170 -2.88 29.72 6.62
C ILE A 170 -1.73 30.03 7.61
N PHE A 171 -0.65 30.61 7.08
CA PHE A 171 0.59 30.91 7.80
C PHE A 171 1.22 29.69 8.49
N ASP A 172 0.99 28.48 7.98
CA ASP A 172 1.50 27.22 8.53
C ASP A 172 1.02 26.89 9.96
N VAL A 173 -0.01 27.58 10.45
CA VAL A 173 -0.56 27.42 11.82
C VAL A 173 -2.09 27.31 11.91
N ILE A 174 -2.85 27.80 10.93
CA ILE A 174 -4.33 27.79 10.99
C ILE A 174 -4.89 26.93 9.87
N TYR A 175 -5.42 25.76 10.21
CA TYR A 175 -6.14 24.91 9.27
C TYR A 175 -7.44 25.60 8.81
N ASP A 176 -7.60 25.82 7.50
CA ASP A 176 -8.81 26.44 6.92
C ASP A 176 -9.63 25.49 6.03
N GLY A 177 -9.15 24.25 5.83
CA GLY A 177 -9.90 23.19 5.18
C GLY A 177 -9.10 22.39 4.16
N PRO A 178 -9.76 21.40 3.51
CA PRO A 178 -9.19 20.70 2.37
C PRO A 178 -9.03 21.64 1.17
N THR A 179 -7.96 21.49 0.39
CA THR A 179 -7.84 22.05 -0.95
C THR A 179 -7.78 20.96 -2.01
N ALA A 180 -8.26 21.26 -3.21
CA ALA A 180 -8.16 20.35 -4.35
C ALA A 180 -6.75 20.37 -4.97
N ASN A 181 -5.99 21.44 -4.75
CA ASN A 181 -4.65 21.59 -5.30
C ASN A 181 -3.69 20.64 -4.57
N GLY A 182 -2.95 19.82 -5.30
CA GLY A 182 -2.05 18.84 -4.68
C GLY A 182 -2.74 17.66 -4.00
N ALA A 183 -4.08 17.58 -3.97
CA ALA A 183 -4.79 16.42 -3.42
C ALA A 183 -4.75 15.22 -4.38
N ILE A 184 -4.52 14.03 -3.83
CA ILE A 184 -4.60 12.77 -4.58
C ILE A 184 -6.01 12.21 -4.44
N THR A 185 -6.81 12.32 -5.50
CA THR A 185 -8.20 11.85 -5.55
C THR A 185 -8.40 10.60 -6.39
N ASP A 186 -7.38 10.18 -7.13
CA ASP A 186 -7.37 8.98 -7.97
C ASP A 186 -5.96 8.38 -7.99
N LEU A 187 -5.86 7.10 -7.63
CA LEU A 187 -4.61 6.34 -7.58
C LEU A 187 -4.31 5.60 -8.89
N SER A 188 -5.25 5.57 -9.84
CA SER A 188 -5.18 4.72 -11.04
C SER A 188 -3.90 4.96 -11.84
N GLU A 189 -3.51 6.21 -12.07
CA GLU A 189 -2.28 6.55 -12.80
C GLU A 189 -1.02 6.18 -12.01
N MET A 190 -1.04 6.35 -10.69
CA MET A 190 0.09 6.00 -9.83
C MET A 190 0.31 4.48 -9.80
N VAL A 191 -0.78 3.70 -9.82
CA VAL A 191 -0.76 2.24 -9.91
C VAL A 191 -0.28 1.77 -11.28
N LYS A 192 -0.77 2.38 -12.38
CA LYS A 192 -0.22 2.15 -13.74
C LYS A 192 1.27 2.45 -13.82
N CYS A 193 1.75 3.40 -13.03
CA CYS A 193 3.16 3.78 -12.99
C CYS A 193 4.00 2.99 -11.99
N ARG A 194 3.41 2.05 -11.24
CA ARG A 194 4.09 1.30 -10.16
C ARG A 194 4.84 2.26 -9.20
N ILE A 195 4.18 3.37 -8.86
CA ILE A 195 4.68 4.28 -7.82
C ILE A 195 4.75 3.52 -6.51
N ASN A 196 5.89 3.59 -5.83
CA ASN A 196 6.13 2.80 -4.63
C ASN A 196 5.29 3.26 -3.44
N LEU A 197 5.13 4.58 -3.29
CA LEU A 197 4.48 5.18 -2.12
C LEU A 197 3.60 6.37 -2.54
N PRO A 198 2.39 6.13 -3.07
CA PRO A 198 1.36 7.16 -3.18
C PRO A 198 0.98 7.60 -1.76
N ALA A 199 1.30 8.82 -1.36
CA ALA A 199 1.05 9.33 -0.02
C ALA A 199 -0.18 10.24 -0.05
N THR A 200 -1.35 9.71 0.29
CA THR A 200 -2.59 10.47 0.16
C THR A 200 -3.03 11.03 1.50
N ASP A 201 -3.53 12.26 1.49
CA ASP A 201 -4.35 12.79 2.58
C ASP A 201 -5.78 12.27 2.47
N MET A 202 -6.51 12.30 3.60
CA MET A 202 -7.97 12.09 3.63
C MET A 202 -8.42 10.79 2.97
N VAL A 203 -7.84 9.66 3.39
CA VAL A 203 -8.16 8.33 2.86
C VAL A 203 -9.64 8.01 3.01
N THR A 204 -10.29 7.67 1.90
CA THR A 204 -11.68 7.19 1.86
C THR A 204 -11.76 5.86 1.12
N PRO A 205 -12.78 5.01 1.39
CA PRO A 205 -13.00 3.80 0.59
C PRO A 205 -13.07 4.07 -0.92
N GLN A 206 -13.67 5.20 -1.32
CA GLN A 206 -13.76 5.62 -2.71
C GLN A 206 -12.40 5.83 -3.35
N LEU A 207 -11.49 6.54 -2.67
CA LEU A 207 -10.11 6.69 -3.13
C LEU A 207 -9.40 5.33 -3.20
N MET A 208 -9.53 4.51 -2.16
CA MET A 208 -8.86 3.20 -2.10
C MET A 208 -9.25 2.27 -3.26
N MET A 209 -10.51 2.30 -3.69
CA MET A 209 -10.99 1.50 -4.84
C MET A 209 -10.26 1.86 -6.14
N THR A 210 -9.86 3.12 -6.33
CA THR A 210 -9.10 3.53 -7.53
C THR A 210 -7.67 2.94 -7.56
N GLY A 211 -7.16 2.53 -6.39
CA GLY A 211 -5.85 1.90 -6.27
C GLY A 211 -5.83 0.41 -6.61
N VAL A 212 -6.98 -0.25 -6.64
CA VAL A 212 -7.05 -1.66 -7.03
C VAL A 212 -6.86 -1.73 -8.54
N TYR A 213 -6.00 -2.61 -9.04
CA TYR A 213 -5.89 -2.90 -10.48
C TYR A 213 -6.33 -4.33 -10.86
N THR A 214 -6.47 -5.23 -9.87
CA THR A 214 -6.74 -6.65 -10.09
C THR A 214 -8.24 -6.92 -10.23
N TRP A 215 -8.84 -7.55 -9.23
CA TRP A 215 -10.22 -8.02 -9.20
C TRP A 215 -11.22 -6.89 -9.46
N ALA A 216 -12.29 -7.26 -10.16
CA ALA A 216 -13.48 -6.43 -10.24
C ALA A 216 -14.18 -6.38 -8.87
N TYR A 217 -15.11 -5.43 -8.72
CA TYR A 217 -15.89 -5.35 -7.49
C TYR A 217 -16.71 -6.63 -7.29
N GLY A 218 -16.56 -7.28 -6.13
CA GLY A 218 -17.22 -8.54 -5.81
C GLY A 218 -16.49 -9.80 -6.30
N GLU A 219 -15.32 -9.65 -6.92
CA GLU A 219 -14.46 -10.77 -7.32
C GLU A 219 -13.30 -11.00 -6.32
N PRO A 220 -12.77 -12.22 -6.20
CA PRO A 220 -13.24 -13.44 -6.85
C PRO A 220 -14.62 -13.87 -6.32
N SER A 221 -15.53 -14.23 -7.23
CA SER A 221 -16.91 -14.62 -6.85
C SER A 221 -17.00 -16.02 -6.22
N ILE A 222 -15.92 -16.79 -6.32
CA ILE A 222 -15.76 -18.14 -5.79
C ILE A 222 -14.45 -18.23 -5.00
N GLN A 223 -14.38 -19.20 -4.09
CA GLN A 223 -13.08 -19.60 -3.53
C GLN A 223 -12.22 -20.20 -4.64
N LEU A 224 -11.01 -19.70 -4.80
CA LEU A 224 -10.10 -20.14 -5.85
C LEU A 224 -9.41 -21.44 -5.47
N ASP A 225 -9.35 -22.35 -6.44
CA ASP A 225 -8.65 -23.63 -6.40
C ASP A 225 -7.95 -23.90 -7.75
N GLU A 226 -7.27 -25.05 -7.87
CA GLU A 226 -6.49 -25.39 -9.07
C GLU A 226 -7.35 -25.50 -10.35
N ASP A 227 -8.66 -25.68 -10.22
CA ASP A 227 -9.61 -25.76 -11.33
C ASP A 227 -10.20 -24.40 -11.72
N SER A 228 -9.95 -23.36 -10.91
CA SER A 228 -10.48 -22.02 -11.13
C SER A 228 -9.78 -21.30 -12.29
N CYS A 229 -10.55 -20.83 -13.26
CA CYS A 229 -10.04 -20.01 -14.36
C CYS A 229 -10.29 -18.52 -14.14
N VAL A 230 -9.25 -17.71 -14.39
CA VAL A 230 -9.28 -16.26 -14.18
C VAL A 230 -8.97 -15.55 -15.48
N MET A 231 -9.77 -14.55 -15.82
CA MET A 231 -9.57 -13.72 -17.01
C MET A 231 -9.36 -12.25 -16.67
N LEU A 232 -8.55 -11.56 -17.47
CA LEU A 232 -8.53 -10.11 -17.55
C LEU A 232 -9.52 -9.67 -18.63
N ASN A 233 -10.58 -8.99 -18.21
CA ASN A 233 -11.64 -8.54 -19.10
C ASN A 233 -11.21 -7.27 -19.87
N HIS A 234 -11.40 -7.25 -21.19
CA HIS A 234 -11.05 -6.09 -22.02
C HIS A 234 -11.96 -4.87 -21.83
N ALA A 235 -13.17 -5.04 -21.29
CA ALA A 235 -14.14 -3.95 -21.16
C ALA A 235 -13.77 -2.97 -20.05
N ASP A 236 -13.29 -3.46 -18.91
CA ASP A 236 -12.97 -2.68 -17.71
C ASP A 236 -11.54 -2.89 -17.19
N PHE A 237 -10.80 -3.83 -17.77
CA PHE A 237 -9.44 -4.19 -17.38
C PHE A 237 -9.33 -4.68 -15.94
N ARG A 238 -10.34 -5.45 -15.50
CA ARG A 238 -10.37 -6.11 -14.20
C ARG A 238 -10.32 -7.63 -14.31
N TRP A 239 -9.92 -8.27 -13.21
CA TRP A 239 -9.86 -9.72 -13.11
C TRP A 239 -11.22 -10.25 -12.69
N TYR A 240 -11.64 -11.33 -13.34
CA TYR A 240 -12.88 -12.04 -13.06
C TYR A 240 -12.59 -13.52 -12.97
N THR A 241 -13.25 -14.18 -12.03
CA THR A 241 -13.44 -15.64 -12.11
C THR A 241 -14.39 -15.94 -13.27
N SER A 242 -14.01 -16.86 -14.15
CA SER A 242 -14.88 -17.26 -15.25
C SER A 242 -15.67 -18.52 -14.87
N PRO A 243 -17.00 -18.55 -15.08
CA PRO A 243 -17.80 -19.74 -14.86
C PRO A 243 -17.68 -20.77 -16.01
N ASP A 244 -17.06 -20.39 -17.12
CA ASP A 244 -16.87 -21.23 -18.31
C ASP A 244 -15.38 -21.25 -18.67
N CYS A 245 -14.65 -22.22 -18.12
CA CYS A 245 -13.24 -22.42 -18.42
C CYS A 245 -13.01 -23.04 -19.80
N ASP A 246 -14.05 -23.56 -20.45
CA ASP A 246 -13.97 -24.16 -21.78
C ASP A 246 -14.05 -23.10 -22.91
N GLN A 247 -14.45 -21.86 -22.59
CA GLN A 247 -14.48 -20.77 -23.57
C GLN A 247 -13.08 -20.49 -24.14
N SER A 248 -13.03 -20.12 -25.42
CA SER A 248 -11.77 -19.91 -26.12
C SER A 248 -11.28 -18.46 -25.98
N LEU A 249 -10.29 -18.21 -25.13
CA LEU A 249 -9.61 -16.90 -25.00
C LEU A 249 -8.12 -17.00 -25.35
N SER A 250 -7.51 -15.85 -25.67
CA SER A 250 -6.06 -15.73 -25.75
C SER A 250 -5.43 -15.81 -24.36
N TYR A 251 -4.16 -16.17 -24.31
CA TYR A 251 -3.39 -16.34 -23.08
C TYR A 251 -2.50 -15.12 -22.85
N ALA A 252 -2.40 -14.66 -21.60
CA ALA A 252 -1.46 -13.59 -21.22
C ALA A 252 -0.03 -14.14 -21.14
N CYS A 253 0.82 -13.72 -22.06
CA CYS A 253 2.17 -14.24 -22.23
C CYS A 253 3.20 -13.22 -21.77
N GLN A 254 3.94 -13.53 -20.70
CA GLN A 254 5.03 -12.70 -20.20
C GLN A 254 6.36 -13.19 -20.75
N SER A 255 7.24 -12.28 -21.18
CA SER A 255 8.58 -12.64 -21.60
C SER A 255 9.35 -13.30 -20.45
N SER A 256 10.12 -14.34 -20.79
CA SER A 256 10.95 -15.08 -19.83
C SER A 256 12.21 -14.32 -19.43
N THR A 257 12.57 -13.25 -20.16
CA THR A 257 13.78 -12.45 -19.94
C THR A 257 13.49 -11.00 -19.52
N ASP A 258 12.33 -10.45 -19.90
CA ASP A 258 11.88 -9.12 -19.49
C ASP A 258 10.46 -9.18 -18.90
N PRO A 259 10.28 -9.01 -17.58
CA PRO A 259 8.97 -9.11 -16.95
C PRO A 259 8.01 -7.96 -17.30
N ASN A 260 8.50 -6.90 -17.95
CA ASN A 260 7.71 -5.77 -18.43
C ASN A 260 7.27 -5.93 -19.90
N ASP A 261 7.77 -6.95 -20.60
CA ASP A 261 7.38 -7.27 -21.96
C ASP A 261 6.28 -8.34 -21.97
N TRP A 262 5.18 -8.01 -22.66
CA TRP A 262 3.94 -8.77 -22.65
C TRP A 262 3.39 -8.93 -24.06
N LEU A 263 2.94 -10.14 -24.36
CA LEU A 263 2.21 -10.50 -25.56
C LEU A 263 0.92 -11.22 -25.18
N VAL A 264 0.03 -11.36 -26.16
CA VAL A 264 -1.10 -12.29 -26.10
C VAL A 264 -0.88 -13.39 -27.12
N SER A 265 -1.30 -14.61 -26.80
CA SER A 265 -1.21 -15.73 -27.75
C SER A 265 -2.02 -15.44 -29.02
N GLU A 266 -1.47 -15.80 -30.18
CA GLU A 266 -2.15 -15.66 -31.48
C GLU A 266 -3.35 -16.61 -31.59
N SER A 267 -3.21 -17.81 -31.01
CA SER A 267 -4.28 -18.80 -30.91
C SER A 267 -5.05 -18.62 -29.61
N THR A 268 -6.36 -18.91 -29.65
CA THR A 268 -7.21 -18.97 -28.46
C THR A 268 -7.44 -20.42 -28.03
N GLY A 269 -7.81 -20.63 -26.77
CA GLY A 269 -8.19 -21.94 -26.26
C GLY A 269 -8.90 -21.87 -24.90
N PRO A 270 -9.42 -23.03 -24.42
CA PRO A 270 -9.93 -23.14 -23.05
C PRO A 270 -8.82 -22.81 -22.05
N TYR A 271 -9.17 -22.49 -20.80
CA TYR A 271 -8.20 -22.30 -19.74
C TYR A 271 -7.47 -23.61 -19.44
N ASP A 272 -6.16 -23.65 -19.69
CA ASP A 272 -5.35 -24.84 -19.43
C ASP A 272 -3.90 -24.41 -19.16
N VAL A 273 -3.46 -24.53 -17.91
CA VAL A 273 -2.11 -24.13 -17.50
C VAL A 273 -1.01 -25.06 -18.03
N THR A 274 -1.37 -26.25 -18.50
CA THR A 274 -0.43 -27.20 -19.10
C THR A 274 -0.20 -26.93 -20.59
N ARG A 275 -1.05 -26.08 -21.19
CA ARG A 275 -1.00 -25.77 -22.60
C ARG A 275 0.01 -24.67 -22.89
N ASP A 276 0.92 -24.94 -23.81
CA ASP A 276 1.90 -23.96 -24.28
C ASP A 276 1.37 -23.24 -25.53
N LEU A 277 0.57 -22.20 -25.33
CA LEU A 277 0.09 -21.31 -26.41
C LEU A 277 0.90 -20.01 -26.51
N CYS A 278 1.86 -19.80 -25.63
CA CYS A 278 2.69 -18.61 -25.68
C CYS A 278 3.80 -18.76 -26.73
N PRO A 279 4.19 -17.65 -27.41
CA PRO A 279 5.32 -17.68 -28.33
C PRO A 279 6.62 -18.12 -27.63
N ILE A 280 7.57 -18.66 -28.42
CA ILE A 280 8.90 -19.02 -27.91
C ILE A 280 9.51 -17.83 -27.16
N GLY A 281 10.00 -18.09 -25.95
CA GLY A 281 10.57 -17.06 -25.07
C GLY A 281 9.56 -16.40 -24.12
N TYR A 282 8.27 -16.71 -24.24
CA TYR A 282 7.21 -16.25 -23.34
C TYR A 282 6.58 -17.41 -22.58
N LYS A 283 5.94 -17.10 -21.45
CA LYS A 283 5.23 -18.08 -20.61
C LYS A 283 3.87 -17.55 -20.21
N PHE A 284 2.91 -18.46 -20.04
CA PHE A 284 1.58 -18.13 -19.54
C PHE A 284 1.67 -17.64 -18.09
N SER A 285 1.25 -16.40 -17.84
CA SER A 285 1.50 -15.68 -16.59
C SER A 285 0.36 -14.72 -16.23
N LEU A 286 0.54 -13.93 -15.17
CA LEU A 286 -0.34 -12.82 -14.79
C LEU A 286 0.46 -11.57 -14.42
N PRO A 287 -0.11 -10.35 -14.48
CA PRO A 287 0.62 -9.14 -14.14
C PRO A 287 0.74 -8.92 -12.62
N HIS A 288 1.97 -8.92 -12.09
CA HIS A 288 2.24 -8.79 -10.65
C HIS A 288 2.12 -7.36 -10.09
N ASN A 289 1.84 -6.36 -10.92
CA ASN A 289 1.60 -4.97 -10.50
C ASN A 289 0.85 -4.21 -11.59
N GLY A 290 0.31 -3.03 -11.24
CA GLY A 290 -0.45 -2.19 -12.16
C GLY A 290 0.29 -1.78 -13.43
N PHE A 291 1.61 -1.56 -13.36
CA PHE A 291 2.42 -1.25 -14.55
C PHE A 291 2.48 -2.43 -15.53
N ARG A 292 2.70 -3.65 -15.04
CA ARG A 292 2.68 -4.85 -15.89
C ARG A 292 1.29 -5.13 -16.44
N GLN A 293 0.23 -4.81 -15.69
CA GLN A 293 -1.13 -4.88 -16.23
C GLN A 293 -1.34 -3.85 -17.33
N GLN A 294 -0.82 -2.64 -17.19
CA GLN A 294 -0.87 -1.63 -18.25
C GLN A 294 -0.15 -2.10 -19.53
N LYS A 295 0.99 -2.79 -19.40
CA LYS A 295 1.68 -3.43 -20.52
C LYS A 295 0.87 -4.55 -21.18
N LEU A 296 0.27 -5.43 -20.39
CA LEU A 296 -0.63 -6.47 -20.93
C LEU A 296 -1.84 -5.85 -21.63
N LYS A 297 -2.46 -4.80 -21.05
CA LYS A 297 -3.57 -4.06 -21.67
C LYS A 297 -3.21 -3.51 -23.05
N GLU A 298 -2.00 -2.98 -23.21
CA GLU A 298 -1.50 -2.51 -24.52
C GLU A 298 -1.36 -3.67 -25.53
N ALA A 299 -0.98 -4.86 -25.05
CA ALA A 299 -0.86 -6.07 -25.88
C ALA A 299 -2.21 -6.71 -26.26
N MET A 300 -3.24 -6.58 -25.42
CA MET A 300 -4.55 -7.24 -25.59
C MET A 300 -5.33 -6.82 -26.85
N LYS A 301 -5.07 -5.63 -27.42
CA LYS A 301 -5.73 -5.12 -28.65
C LYS A 301 -7.26 -5.31 -28.69
N GLY A 302 -7.92 -5.24 -27.53
CA GLY A 302 -9.38 -5.35 -27.40
C GLY A 302 -9.94 -6.74 -27.11
N SER A 303 -9.10 -7.74 -26.84
CA SER A 303 -9.54 -9.10 -26.46
C SER A 303 -9.33 -9.37 -24.97
N SER A 304 -10.28 -10.06 -24.34
CA SER A 304 -10.07 -10.61 -22.98
C SER A 304 -9.06 -11.75 -23.03
N VAL A 305 -8.31 -11.95 -21.94
CA VAL A 305 -7.25 -12.97 -21.89
C VAL A 305 -7.33 -13.78 -20.61
N TRP A 306 -6.92 -15.05 -20.69
CA TRP A 306 -6.66 -15.87 -19.52
C TRP A 306 -5.45 -15.36 -18.73
N LEU A 307 -5.49 -15.54 -17.42
CA LEU A 307 -4.42 -15.26 -16.47
C LEU A 307 -4.07 -16.54 -15.69
N ASN A 308 -2.78 -16.90 -15.67
CA ASN A 308 -2.33 -18.09 -14.95
C ASN A 308 -2.20 -17.78 -13.45
N LEU A 309 -3.15 -18.18 -12.60
CA LEU A 309 -3.09 -17.94 -11.15
C LEU A 309 -2.49 -19.11 -10.35
N THR A 310 -2.31 -20.27 -10.96
CA THR A 310 -1.88 -21.51 -10.29
C THR A 310 -0.60 -21.39 -9.47
N PRO A 311 0.46 -20.64 -9.90
CA PRO A 311 1.65 -20.45 -9.08
C PRO A 311 1.39 -19.85 -7.69
N TRP A 312 0.23 -19.20 -7.51
CA TRP A 312 -0.15 -18.55 -6.25
C TRP A 312 -1.17 -19.35 -5.43
N LEU A 313 -1.86 -20.33 -6.00
CA LEU A 313 -2.90 -21.10 -5.28
C LEU A 313 -2.33 -22.17 -4.33
N THR A 314 -1.06 -22.52 -4.47
CA THR A 314 -0.41 -23.62 -3.73
C THR A 314 -0.01 -23.29 -2.28
N GLY A 315 -0.58 -22.23 -1.70
CA GLY A 315 -0.53 -21.95 -0.26
C GLY A 315 -1.95 -21.79 0.26
N ASN A 316 -2.29 -22.49 1.35
CA ASN A 316 -3.54 -22.30 2.09
C ASN A 316 -3.74 -20.81 2.42
N PHE A 317 -4.45 -20.09 1.55
CA PHE A 317 -5.07 -18.84 1.95
C PHE A 317 -6.31 -19.23 2.75
N PRO A 318 -6.38 -18.95 4.06
CA PRO A 318 -7.65 -19.03 4.74
C PRO A 318 -8.64 -18.15 3.97
N ILE A 319 -9.82 -18.69 3.72
CA ILE A 319 -10.98 -17.92 3.28
C ILE A 319 -11.12 -16.79 4.28
N THR A 320 -10.70 -15.57 3.92
CA THR A 320 -11.22 -14.40 4.60
C THR A 320 -12.63 -14.28 4.09
N ASP A 321 -13.60 -14.72 4.89
CA ASP A 321 -14.97 -14.26 4.74
C ASP A 321 -14.88 -12.73 4.80
N ALA A 322 -14.88 -12.08 3.64
CA ALA A 322 -15.10 -10.65 3.60
C ALA A 322 -16.48 -10.45 4.21
N PRO A 323 -16.63 -9.73 5.34
CA PRO A 323 -17.95 -9.34 5.76
C PRO A 323 -18.46 -8.40 4.68
N LEU A 324 -19.37 -8.89 3.83
CA LEU A 324 -20.30 -8.05 3.10
C LEU A 324 -21.22 -7.39 4.14
N THR A 325 -20.71 -6.40 4.87
CA THR A 325 -21.61 -5.41 5.45
C THR A 325 -21.98 -4.45 4.34
N SER A 326 -23.15 -4.70 3.76
CA SER A 326 -23.88 -3.69 3.00
C SER A 326 -23.92 -2.38 3.80
N PRO A 327 -23.67 -1.22 3.17
CA PRO A 327 -23.83 0.07 3.85
C PRO A 327 -25.31 0.46 3.86
N LEU A 328 -26.17 -0.37 4.45
CA LEU A 328 -27.57 -0.07 4.68
C LEU A 328 -27.99 -0.63 6.03
N GLY A 329 -27.65 0.08 7.11
CA GLY A 329 -28.07 -0.25 8.46
C GLY A 329 -27.72 0.83 9.49
N ASN A 330 -28.69 1.72 9.73
CA ASN A 330 -28.81 2.64 10.88
C ASN A 330 -27.80 3.80 11.04
N PHE A 331 -28.01 4.83 10.21
CA PHE A 331 -27.48 6.20 10.38
C PHE A 331 -28.17 7.02 11.49
N ALA A 332 -28.74 6.38 12.51
CA ALA A 332 -29.42 7.07 13.59
C ALA A 332 -29.02 6.43 14.93
N ASN A 333 -27.86 6.86 15.47
CA ASN A 333 -27.60 6.98 16.91
C ASN A 333 -26.17 7.41 17.29
N TYR A 334 -25.26 7.65 16.34
CA TYR A 334 -23.98 8.32 16.62
C TYR A 334 -24.04 9.83 16.34
N LEU A 335 -24.98 10.51 17.02
CA LEU A 335 -24.97 11.96 17.16
C LEU A 335 -25.07 12.29 18.64
N ARG A 336 -23.95 12.15 19.35
CA ARG A 336 -23.62 12.97 20.52
C ARG A 336 -22.14 12.82 20.85
N THR A 337 -21.48 13.98 20.85
CA THR A 337 -20.12 14.27 21.34
C THR A 337 -18.96 13.59 20.61
N PHE A 338 -18.69 14.07 19.38
CA PHE A 338 -17.32 14.16 18.86
C PHE A 338 -16.97 15.65 18.74
N TYR A 339 -16.04 16.10 19.60
CA TYR A 339 -15.23 17.27 19.28
C TYR A 339 -14.24 16.87 18.17
N PRO A 340 -14.00 17.69 17.15
CA PRO A 340 -13.09 17.34 16.07
C PRO A 340 -11.66 17.51 16.57
N ALA A 341 -10.99 16.41 16.90
CA ALA A 341 -9.53 16.34 16.84
C ALA A 341 -9.17 15.93 15.39
N LEU A 342 -8.65 16.89 14.64
CA LEU A 342 -8.16 16.73 13.27
C LEU A 342 -6.96 15.77 13.27
N LEU A 343 -7.19 14.54 12.81
CA LEU A 343 -6.14 13.58 12.48
C LEU A 343 -5.85 13.67 10.98
N SER A 344 -4.85 14.44 10.60
CA SER A 344 -4.19 14.34 9.30
C SER A 344 -3.18 13.21 9.37
N SER A 345 -3.61 12.00 8.99
CA SER A 345 -2.70 10.87 8.78
C SER A 345 -2.59 10.60 7.29
N ILE A 346 -1.36 10.57 6.79
CA ILE A 346 -1.05 10.25 5.38
C ILE A 346 -0.93 8.73 5.25
N ALA A 347 -1.58 8.13 4.27
CA ALA A 347 -1.49 6.69 4.00
C ALA A 347 -0.68 6.40 2.74
N TYR A 348 -0.02 5.23 2.71
CA TYR A 348 0.63 4.68 1.53
C TYR A 348 0.25 3.24 1.24
N PHE A 349 0.43 2.89 -0.03
CA PHE A 349 0.27 1.54 -0.56
C PHE A 349 1.62 0.86 -0.71
N VAL A 350 1.67 -0.43 -0.42
CA VAL A 350 2.72 -1.34 -0.87
C VAL A 350 1.98 -2.46 -1.60
N PHE A 351 2.20 -2.57 -2.91
CA PHE A 351 1.69 -3.68 -3.74
C PHE A 351 2.73 -4.78 -3.84
#